data_AF-A0A432H005-F1
#
_entry.id   AF-A0A432H005-F1
#
_cell.length_a   1.000
_cell.length_b   1.000
_cell.length_c   1.000
_cell.angle_alpha   90.00
_cell.angle_beta   90.00
_cell.angle_gamma   90.00
#
_symmetry.space_group_name_H-M   'P 1'
#
loop_
_entity.id
_entity.type
_entity.pdbx_description
1 polymer ?
#
loop_
_entity_poly.entity_id
_entity_poly.type
_entity_poly.pdbx_seq_one_letter_code
_entity_poly.pdbx_strand_id
1 'polypeptide(L)' 'MWNTGISGQELKTNIPLVLAHRGASGYLPEHTLAAVALAHGQGADFIEQDVILSSDN' A
#
# COMPACT_ATOMS: atom_id res chain seq x y z
N MET A 1 19.89 13.90 9.63
CA MET A 1 19.28 13.96 8.28
C MET A 1 19.58 12.62 7.64
N TRP A 2 18.60 11.74 7.53
CA TRP A 2 18.81 10.39 7.01
C TRP A 2 19.03 10.44 5.50
N ASN A 3 20.18 9.92 5.05
CA ASN A 3 20.68 10.00 3.69
C ASN A 3 20.58 8.61 3.02
N THR A 4 19.37 8.06 2.91
CA THR A 4 19.17 6.66 2.49
C THR A 4 19.19 6.43 0.99
N GLY A 5 19.38 7.44 0.13
CA GLY A 5 19.50 7.21 -1.33
C GLY A 5 18.27 6.56 -1.98
N ILE A 6 17.19 6.34 -1.24
CA ILE A 6 15.89 5.98 -1.77
C ILE A 6 15.28 7.29 -2.21
N SER A 7 15.19 7.52 -3.52
CA SER A 7 14.32 8.56 -4.09
C SER A 7 12.89 8.13 -3.79
N GLY A 8 12.46 8.32 -2.54
CA GLY A 8 11.06 8.21 -2.15
C GLY A 8 10.30 9.07 -3.13
N GLN A 9 9.35 8.47 -3.87
CA GLN A 9 8.63 9.19 -4.90
C GLN A 9 8.09 10.48 -4.31
N GLU A 10 8.37 11.58 -5.01
CA GLU A 10 7.86 12.89 -4.62
C GLU A 10 6.35 12.78 -4.48
N LEU A 11 5.85 13.02 -3.26
CA LEU A 11 4.43 12.95 -3.00
C LEU A 11 3.73 13.96 -3.90
N LYS A 12 2.72 13.51 -4.63
CA LYS A 12 1.91 14.40 -5.47
C LYS A 12 1.16 15.38 -4.55
N THR A 13 1.56 16.64 -4.55
CA THR A 13 1.06 17.64 -3.58
C THR A 13 -0.28 18.28 -3.97
N ASN A 14 -0.68 18.17 -5.25
CA ASN A 14 -1.87 18.83 -5.80
C ASN A 14 -2.91 17.88 -6.42
N ILE A 15 -2.72 16.57 -6.34
CA ILE A 15 -3.73 15.57 -6.76
C ILE A 15 -4.04 14.63 -5.60
N PRO A 16 -5.30 14.19 -5.44
CA PRO A 16 -5.65 13.21 -4.44
C PRO A 16 -4.83 11.93 -4.60
N LEU A 17 -4.35 11.40 -3.48
CA LEU A 17 -3.71 10.10 -3.44
C LEU A 17 -4.77 8.99 -3.41
N VAL A 18 -4.53 7.92 -4.15
CA VAL A 18 -5.35 6.71 -4.14
C VAL A 18 -4.68 5.67 -3.25
N LEU A 19 -5.22 5.49 -2.04
CA LEU A 19 -4.78 4.48 -1.08
C LEU A 19 -5.71 3.25 -1.18
N ALA A 20 -5.16 2.11 -1.58
CA ALA A 20 -5.90 0.86 -1.65
C ALA A 20 -6.08 0.28 -0.23
N HIS A 21 -7.24 0.54 0.37
CA HIS A 21 -7.60 0.08 1.71
C HIS A 21 -7.61 -1.45 1.78
N ARG A 22 -6.61 -2.01 2.49
CA ARG A 22 -6.35 -3.46 2.62
C ARG A 22 -6.12 -4.18 1.28
N GLY A 23 -5.60 -3.48 0.27
CA GLY A 23 -5.53 -3.93 -1.11
C GLY A 23 -6.82 -3.63 -1.90
N ALA A 24 -7.08 -4.37 -2.99
CA ALA A 24 -8.32 -4.28 -3.76
C ALA A 24 -9.50 -4.98 -3.07
N SER A 25 -9.79 -4.61 -1.82
CA SER A 25 -10.71 -5.30 -0.88
C SER A 25 -12.16 -5.39 -1.36
N GLY A 26 -12.61 -4.48 -2.22
CA GLY A 26 -13.92 -4.57 -2.88
C GLY A 26 -14.01 -5.66 -3.96
N TYR A 27 -12.88 -6.20 -4.43
CA TYR A 27 -12.80 -7.18 -5.51
C TYR A 27 -12.26 -8.54 -5.05
N LEU A 28 -11.32 -8.54 -4.11
CA LEU A 28 -10.62 -9.72 -3.62
C LEU A 28 -10.53 -9.69 -2.09
N PRO A 29 -10.35 -10.83 -1.40
CA PRO A 29 -10.25 -10.85 0.05
C PRO A 29 -9.15 -9.90 0.56
N GLU A 30 -9.50 -9.06 1.53
CA GLU A 30 -8.60 -8.07 2.14
C GLU A 30 -7.33 -8.68 2.74
N HIS A 31 -6.24 -7.92 2.78
CA HIS A 31 -4.95 -8.34 3.35
C HIS A 31 -4.38 -9.64 2.75
N THR A 32 -4.68 -9.90 1.48
CA THR A 32 -4.09 -11.02 0.72
C THR A 32 -3.16 -10.53 -0.38
N LEU A 33 -2.18 -11.37 -0.75
CA LEU A 33 -1.29 -11.10 -1.89
C LEU A 33 -2.05 -10.83 -3.19
N ALA A 34 -3.20 -11.48 -3.39
CA ALA A 34 -4.03 -11.27 -4.58
C ALA A 34 -4.65 -9.85 -4.60
N ALA A 35 -5.20 -9.39 -3.47
CA ALA A 35 -5.74 -8.04 -3.36
C ALA A 35 -4.65 -6.97 -3.52
N VAL A 36 -3.46 -7.21 -2.99
CA VAL A 36 -2.28 -6.34 -3.16
C VAL A 36 -1.86 -6.27 -4.63
N ALA A 37 -1.74 -7.43 -5.30
CA ALA A 37 -1.35 -7.50 -6.70
C ALA A 37 -2.34 -6.79 -7.62
N LEU A 38 -3.64 -6.96 -7.38
CA LEU A 38 -4.68 -6.27 -8.16
C LEU A 38 -4.65 -4.75 -7.92
N ALA A 39 -4.51 -4.30 -6.67
CA ALA A 39 -4.40 -2.87 -6.35
C ALA A 39 -3.19 -2.21 -7.04
N HIS A 40 -2.05 -2.90 -7.05
CA HIS A 40 -0.87 -2.46 -7.79
C HIS A 40 -1.14 -2.42 -9.31
N GLY A 41 -1.77 -3.46 -9.86
CA GLY A 41 -2.16 -3.50 -11.27
C GLY A 41 -3.16 -2.41 -11.69
N GLN A 42 -3.99 -1.94 -10.75
CA GLN A 42 -4.93 -0.83 -10.92
C GLN A 42 -4.28 0.56 -10.77
N GLY A 43 -3.00 0.62 -10.38
CA GLY A 43 -2.26 1.87 -10.26
C GLY A 43 -2.54 2.68 -8.99
N ALA A 44 -2.88 2.00 -7.87
CA ALA A 44 -2.96 2.67 -6.58
C ALA A 44 -1.60 3.30 -6.21
N ASP A 45 -1.62 4.52 -5.63
CA ASP A 45 -0.40 5.19 -5.19
C ASP A 45 0.22 4.47 -3.98
N PHE A 46 -0.63 3.92 -3.10
CA PHE A 46 -0.20 3.14 -1.94
C PHE A 46 -1.16 1.98 -1.67
N ILE A 47 -0.64 0.97 -0.98
CA ILE A 47 -1.40 -0.15 -0.43
C ILE A 47 -1.40 0.01 1.09
N GLU A 48 -2.58 0.05 1.69
CA GLU A 48 -2.74 0.16 3.14
C GLU A 48 -2.68 -1.24 3.78
N GLN A 49 -2.05 -1.35 4.95
CA GLN A 49 -1.80 -2.60 5.66
C GLN A 49 -2.06 -2.45 7.17
N ASP A 50 -2.89 -3.33 7.72
CA ASP A 50 -3.08 -3.50 9.15
C ASP A 50 -2.10 -4.58 9.62
N VAL A 51 -1.14 -4.23 10.47
CA VAL A 51 -0.14 -5.18 10.98
C VAL A 51 -0.41 -5.47 12.45
N ILE A 52 -0.43 -6.76 12.80
CA ILE A 52 -0.56 -7.25 14.18
C ILE A 52 0.59 -8.22 14.44
N LEU A 53 1.13 -8.17 15.66
CA LEU A 53 2.17 -9.09 16.11
C LEU A 53 1.60 -10.49 16.30
N SER A 54 2.33 -11.49 15.81
CA SER A 54 2.08 -12.90 16.11
C SER A 54 2.41 -13.23 17.57
N SER A 55 1.90 -14.36 18.04
CA SER A 55 2.07 -14.83 19.42
C SER A 55 3.51 -15.25 19.77
N ASP A 56 4.35 -15.49 18.78
CA ASP A 56 5.72 -16.00 18.89
C ASP A 56 6.80 -14.91 18.72
N ASN A 57 6.42 -13.63 18.83
CA ASN A 57 7.37 -12.51 18.84
C ASN A 57 8.24 -12.44 20.09
#